data_AF-A0A938V3D2-F1
#
_entry.id   AF-A0A938V3D2-F1
#
_cell.length_a   1.000
_cell.length_b   1.000
_cell.length_c   1.000
_cell.angle_alpha   90.00
_cell.angle_beta   90.00
_cell.angle_gamma   90.00
#
_symmetry.space_group_name_H-M   'P 1'
#
loop_
_entity.id
_entity.type
_entity.pdbx_description
1 polymer ?
#
loop_
_entity_poly.entity_id
_entity_poly.type
_entity_poly.pdbx_seq_one_letter_code
_entity_poly.pdbx_strand_id
1 'polypeptide(L)' 'MRMADWSARLDAFLQFNEYEVLSNAGHVCAEVAKQLAEEQYARFRVQQDRTFESDFEKEVKRIETKAKRPGHRKKDEP' A
#
# COMPACT_ATOMS: atom_id res chain seq x y z
N MET A 1 3.47 28.68 -0.67
CA MET A 1 2.07 28.22 -0.52
C MET A 1 1.98 27.33 0.70
N ARG A 2 0.98 27.52 1.54
CA ARG A 2 0.69 26.72 2.74
C ARG A 2 -0.53 25.85 2.47
N MET A 3 -0.73 24.81 3.29
CA MET A 3 -1.91 23.95 3.20
C MET A 3 -3.23 24.75 3.31
N ALA A 4 -3.22 25.86 4.07
CA ALA A 4 -4.36 26.77 4.17
C ALA A 4 -4.77 27.35 2.81
N ASP A 5 -3.79 27.79 1.99
CA ASP A 5 -4.04 28.36 0.67
C ASP A 5 -4.67 27.34 -0.28
N TRP A 6 -4.27 26.07 -0.17
CA TRP A 6 -4.83 24.97 -0.94
C TRP A 6 -6.26 24.61 -0.52
N SER A 7 -6.56 24.65 0.79
CA SER A 7 -7.92 24.39 1.27
C SER A 7 -8.91 25.43 0.74
N ALA A 8 -8.57 26.72 0.81
CA ALA A 8 -9.43 27.80 0.33
C ALA A 8 -9.71 27.71 -1.18
N ARG A 9 -8.71 27.29 -1.96
CA ARG A 9 -8.87 27.10 -3.42
C ARG A 9 -9.76 25.91 -3.75
N LEU A 10 -9.67 24.83 -2.96
CA LEU A 10 -10.51 23.64 -3.13
C LEU A 10 -11.97 23.93 -2.76
N ASP A 11 -12.20 24.63 -1.64
CA ASP A 11 -13.54 25.01 -1.20
C ASP A 11 -14.23 25.91 -2.23
N ALA A 12 -13.52 26.89 -2.78
CA ALA A 12 -14.03 27.75 -3.85
C ALA A 12 -14.37 26.97 -5.13
N PHE A 13 -13.57 25.94 -5.47
CA PHE A 13 -13.86 25.07 -6.61
C PHE A 13 -15.09 24.19 -6.39
N LEU A 14 -15.27 23.65 -5.18
CA LEU A 14 -16.45 22.85 -4.83
C LEU A 14 -17.72 23.70 -4.87
N GLN A 15 -17.69 24.91 -4.29
CA GLN A 15 -18.81 25.86 -4.33
C GLN A 15 -19.17 26.27 -5.76
N PHE A 16 -18.18 26.49 -6.64
CA PHE A 16 -18.41 26.82 -8.04
C PHE A 16 -19.16 25.71 -8.80
N ASN A 17 -18.97 24.46 -8.42
CA ASN A 17 -19.62 23.30 -9.05
C ASN A 17 -20.88 22.86 -8.28
N GLU A 18 -21.42 23.72 -7.40
CA GLU A 18 -22.61 23.45 -6.58
C GLU A 18 -22.49 22.20 -5.68
N TYR A 19 -21.27 21.75 -5.40
CA TYR A 19 -21.04 20.70 -4.41
C TYR A 19 -21.06 21.30 -2.99
N GLU A 20 -21.76 20.63 -2.08
CA GLU A 20 -21.74 21.01 -0.67
C GLU A 20 -20.33 20.87 -0.10
N VAL A 21 -19.82 21.96 0.48
CA VAL A 21 -18.56 21.92 1.25
C VAL A 21 -18.87 21.32 2.62
N LEU A 22 -18.21 20.19 2.91
CA LEU A 22 -18.39 19.47 4.16
C LEU A 22 -17.75 20.25 5.33
N SER A 23 -18.55 21.09 5.99
CA SER A 23 -18.12 21.95 7.11
C SER A 23 -17.82 21.19 8.40
N ASN A 24 -18.26 19.94 8.48
CA ASN A 24 -18.15 19.02 9.59
C ASN A 24 -17.34 17.77 9.24
N ALA A 25 -16.42 17.88 8.28
CA ALA A 25 -15.40 16.84 8.04
C ALA A 25 -14.80 16.48 9.40
N GLY A 26 -15.07 15.27 9.88
CA GLY A 26 -15.05 14.92 11.30
C GLY A 26 -13.84 15.46 12.06
N HIS A 27 -14.06 15.81 13.33
CA HIS A 27 -13.09 16.39 14.28
C HIS A 27 -11.93 15.47 14.66
N VAL A 28 -11.40 14.66 13.75
CA VAL A 28 -10.17 13.92 14.01
C VAL A 28 -9.01 14.88 13.80
N CYS A 29 -8.55 15.49 14.90
CA CYS A 29 -7.34 16.31 14.89
C CYS A 29 -6.18 15.50 14.30
N ALA A 30 -5.25 16.17 13.61
CA ALA A 30 -4.08 15.52 13.02
C ALA A 30 -3.29 14.66 14.02
N GLU A 31 -3.26 15.06 15.28
CA GLU A 31 -2.66 14.30 16.38
C GLU A 31 -3.39 12.97 16.65
N VAL A 32 -4.72 12.97 16.68
CA VAL A 32 -5.54 11.78 16.86
C VAL A 32 -5.41 10.84 15.67
N ALA A 33 -5.40 11.39 14.44
CA ALA A 33 -5.17 10.61 13.23
C ALA A 33 -3.78 9.96 13.23
N LYS A 34 -2.75 10.67 13.70
CA LYS A 34 -1.38 10.16 13.82
C LYS A 34 -1.30 9.03 14.85
N GLN A 35 -1.87 9.22 16.04
CA GLN A 35 -1.91 8.19 17.07
C GLN A 35 -2.62 6.92 16.58
N LEU A 36 -3.76 7.08 15.89
CA LEU A 36 -4.49 5.96 15.31
C LEU A 36 -3.66 5.24 14.24
N ALA A 37 -2.97 5.99 13.37
CA ALA A 37 -2.10 5.41 12.35
C ALA A 37 -0.95 4.61 12.97
N GLU A 38 -0.31 5.13 14.01
CA GLU A 38 0.76 4.45 14.75
C GLU A 38 0.26 3.16 15.42
N GLU A 39 -0.92 3.20 16.04
CA GLU A 39 -1.53 2.02 16.67
C GLU A 39 -1.86 0.92 15.64
N GLN A 40 -2.51 1.30 14.52
CA GLN A 40 -2.84 0.35 13.47
C GLN A 40 -1.58 -0.23 12.81
N TYR A 41 -0.55 0.59 12.61
CA TYR A 41 0.72 0.14 12.05
C TYR A 41 1.44 -0.84 12.98
N ALA A 42 1.41 -0.63 14.31
CA ALA A 42 2.00 -1.56 15.27
C ALA A 42 1.38 -2.97 15.16
N ARG A 43 0.05 -3.05 14.97
CA ARG A 43 -0.66 -4.33 14.75
C ARG A 43 -0.30 -4.94 13.39
N PHE A 44 -0.28 -4.14 12.34
CA PHE A 44 0.06 -4.59 10.98
C PHE A 44 1.49 -5.11 10.89
N ARG A 45 2.46 -4.42 11.49
CA ARG A 45 3.87 -4.81 11.45
C ARG A 45 4.11 -6.21 12.01
N VAL A 46 3.48 -6.56 13.13
CA VAL A 46 3.60 -7.92 13.71
C VAL A 46 3.11 -8.98 12.74
N GLN A 47 2.01 -8.71 12.03
CA GLN A 47 1.50 -9.63 11.01
C GLN A 47 2.42 -9.68 9.80
N GLN A 48 2.91 -8.53 9.34
CA GLN A 48 3.84 -8.41 8.22
C GLN A 48 5.12 -9.18 8.49
N ASP A 49 5.75 -9.01 9.65
CA ASP A 49 6.99 -9.69 10.03
C ASP A 49 6.84 -11.22 10.02
N ARG A 50 5.65 -11.74 10.41
CA ARG A 50 5.37 -13.19 10.40
C ARG A 50 5.20 -13.78 9.01
N THR A 51 4.62 -13.01 8.10
CA THR A 51 4.32 -13.46 6.72
C THR A 51 5.29 -12.87 5.69
N PHE A 52 6.37 -12.25 6.15
CA PHE A 52 7.33 -11.64 5.27
C PHE A 52 8.06 -12.72 4.49
N GLU A 53 7.76 -12.82 3.20
CA GLU A 53 8.53 -13.61 2.26
C GLU A 53 9.36 -12.64 1.43
N SER A 54 10.68 -12.67 1.63
CA SER A 54 11.59 -11.82 0.89
C SER A 54 11.54 -12.18 -0.59
N ASP A 55 11.59 -11.20 -1.48
CA ASP A 55 11.71 -11.46 -2.92
C ASP A 55 12.99 -12.24 -3.25
N PHE A 56 14.01 -12.15 -2.40
CA PHE A 56 15.17 -13.03 -2.45
C PHE A 56 14.83 -14.50 -2.20
N GLU A 57 14.02 -14.79 -1.18
CA GLU A 57 13.58 -16.16 -0.87
C GLU A 57 12.71 -16.74 -1.99
N LYS A 58 11.84 -15.90 -2.57
CA LYS A 58 11.06 -16.28 -3.76
C LYS A 58 11.98 -16.61 -4.94
N GLU A 59 13.02 -15.81 -5.15
CA GLU A 59 13.97 -16.01 -6.24
C GLU A 59 14.82 -17.27 -6.03
N VAL A 60 15.30 -17.51 -4.81
CA VAL A 60 16.05 -18.75 -4.46
C VAL A 60 15.17 -19.98 -4.68
N LYS A 61 13.92 -19.98 -4.19
CA LYS A 61 12.96 -21.08 -4.44
C LYS A 61 12.73 -21.31 -5.94
N ARG A 62 12.66 -20.23 -6.75
CA ARG A 62 12.52 -20.31 -8.21
C ARG A 62 13.74 -20.95 -8.88
N ILE A 63 14.94 -20.65 -8.40
CA ILE A 63 16.18 -21.24 -8.91
C ILE A 63 16.26 -22.72 -8.52
N GLU A 64 15.97 -23.06 -7.27
CA GLU A 64 15.96 -24.45 -6.78
C GLU A 64 14.93 -25.32 -7.51
N THR A 65 13.72 -24.80 -7.76
CA THR A 65 12.67 -25.52 -8.51
C THR A 65 13.03 -25.75 -9.97
N LYS A 66 13.78 -24.82 -10.60
CA LYS A 66 14.36 -25.03 -11.94
C LYS A 66 15.47 -26.07 -11.93
N ALA A 67 16.34 -26.07 -10.91
CA ALA A 67 17.41 -27.06 -10.77
C ALA A 67 16.88 -28.49 -10.54
N LYS A 68 15.74 -28.64 -9.85
CA LYS A 68 15.07 -29.94 -9.59
C LYS A 68 14.27 -30.50 -10.77
N ARG A 69 14.08 -29.75 -11.86
CA ARG A 69 13.48 -30.26 -13.11
C ARG A 69 14.60 -30.58 -14.11
N PRO A 70 15.23 -31.77 -14.06
CA PRO A 70 16.14 -32.17 -15.13
C PRO A 70 15.31 -32.26 -16.41
N GLY A 71 15.80 -31.60 -17.46
CA GLY A 71 15.07 -31.41 -18.72
C GLY A 71 14.49 -32.69 -19.26
N HIS A 72 13.18 -32.66 -19.52
CA HIS A 72 12.51 -33.62 -20.38
C HIS A 72 12.99 -33.36 -21.82
N ARG A 73 14.23 -33.75 -22.14
CA ARG A 73 14.67 -33.89 -23.54
C ARG A 73 14.00 -35.14 -24.08
N LYS A 74 12.75 -35.02 -24.55
CA LYS A 74 12.25 -36.01 -25.50
C LYS A 74 13.10 -35.86 -26.76
N LYS A 75 13.95 -36.87 -26.97
CA LYS A 75 14.50 -37.20 -28.28
C LYS A 75 13.32 -37.74 -29.08
N ASP A 76 12.67 -36.88 -29.85
CA ASP A 76 11.74 -37.30 -30.88
C ASP A 76 12.53 -37.39 -32.19
N GLU A 77 13.01 -38.60 -32.51
CA GLU A 77 13.12 -39.17 -33.87
C GLU A 77 13.59 -40.64 -33.74
N PRO A 78 13.20 -41.55 -34.66
CA PRO A 78 13.23 -41.38 -36.12
C PRO A 78 11.88 -41.14 -36.80
#